data_AF-A0A9J6AFJ9-F1
#
_entry.id   AF-A0A9J6AFJ9-F1
#
_cell.length_a   1.000
_cell.length_b   1.000
_cell.length_c   1.000
_cell.angle_alpha   90.00
_cell.angle_beta   90.00
_cell.angle_gamma   90.00
#
_symmetry.space_group_name_H-M   'P 1'
#
loop_
_entity.id
_entity.type
_entity.pdbx_description
1 polymer ?
#
loop_
_entity_poly.entity_id
_entity_poly.type
_entity_poly.pdbx_seq_one_letter_code
_entity_poly.pdbx_strand_id
1 'polypeptide(L)'
;MEETTSYPPVEPSNFDLIVVGTGLPEAILAAAASAAGKSVLHLDPNPSYGSHYASLPLQEFTSYIESHSSQSSSNLPIPQSDTDSGFTRVPLTTQPLYSSVEITSYSSEPLEQSRKFNIDLSGPRVLLCADAMIDLILKSEVNQYMEFKNIDGSFISDGEGNLESVPDSRSAIFKDRKLSFTEKNQLMRFFKLVQGHLEAAAAADGGESSESKSISEQDLESPFVEFLSKMGLSAKLKSIVLYAIAMAEYDQENGDVCRSVLKTKYGIDRLALYHSSIGRFPNAPGAMIYPIYGQGELPQAFSRRAAVKGCIYVLRMPVNSLLMDKASGSYKGVCLASEQELFSHKLILAPSFVVQSPLPHSSPDAHDFGSRNTTEKLARSICISKHSLKLDVTAIHVLQLSSNVAVCPSGMFLTYLSAICEDDVQGKKLLHAAINVLFHVPVSGSSGNNNFAEDQSETGDAKPALLWSVLYTQELAKFQDVLDNIIHTPMPDGSPYYHDLLGATEKIFQELYSGEEFFPKSTSSEEGAAQELED
;
A
#
# COMPACT_ATOMS: atom_id res chain seq x y z
N MET A 1 -26.89 5.66 -30.83
CA MET A 1 -26.29 7.00 -31.02
C MET A 1 -25.01 6.96 -30.24
N GLU A 2 -23.87 6.84 -30.92
CA GLU A 2 -22.56 6.95 -30.30
C GLU A 2 -22.42 8.41 -29.84
N GLU A 3 -22.40 8.62 -28.52
CA GLU A 3 -21.90 9.88 -27.98
C GLU A 3 -20.43 9.98 -28.41
N THR A 4 -20.15 10.88 -29.34
CA THR A 4 -18.77 11.27 -29.63
C THR A 4 -18.26 11.95 -28.36
N THR A 5 -17.46 11.23 -27.58
CA THR A 5 -16.82 11.75 -26.37
C THR A 5 -15.88 12.87 -26.78
N SER A 6 -16.36 14.11 -26.73
CA SER A 6 -15.55 15.30 -26.94
C SER A 6 -14.70 15.51 -25.70
N TYR A 7 -13.41 15.20 -25.80
CA TYR A 7 -12.43 15.52 -24.78
C TYR A 7 -12.09 17.02 -24.82
N PRO A 8 -12.04 17.72 -23.68
CA PRO A 8 -11.58 19.10 -23.66
C PRO A 8 -10.08 19.17 -24.00
N PRO A 9 -9.62 20.21 -24.72
CA PRO A 9 -8.20 20.38 -25.00
C PRO A 9 -7.44 20.69 -23.70
N VAL A 10 -6.25 20.12 -23.58
CA VAL A 10 -5.33 20.36 -22.47
C VAL A 10 -4.34 21.46 -22.86
N GLU A 11 -4.21 22.51 -22.04
CA GLU A 11 -3.26 23.60 -22.25
C GLU A 11 -2.46 23.86 -20.97
N PRO A 12 -1.14 24.16 -21.04
CA PRO A 12 -0.31 24.24 -22.24
C PRO A 12 0.00 22.87 -22.86
N SER A 13 0.66 22.81 -24.02
CA SER A 13 1.10 21.54 -24.63
C SER A 13 2.47 21.03 -24.16
N ASN A 14 3.20 21.80 -23.36
CA ASN A 14 4.54 21.44 -22.87
C ASN A 14 4.57 21.46 -21.35
N PHE A 15 5.15 20.42 -20.76
CA PHE A 15 5.31 20.26 -19.32
C PHE A 15 6.72 19.78 -18.99
N ASP A 16 7.19 20.08 -17.79
CA ASP A 16 8.45 19.53 -17.26
C ASP A 16 8.31 18.04 -16.91
N LEU A 17 7.08 17.62 -16.56
CA LEU A 17 6.75 16.26 -16.19
C LEU A 17 5.32 15.90 -16.61
N ILE A 18 5.17 14.74 -17.23
CA ILE A 18 3.87 14.08 -17.42
C ILE A 18 3.82 12.85 -16.52
N VAL A 19 2.71 12.68 -15.80
CA VAL A 19 2.42 11.54 -14.93
C VAL A 19 1.15 10.85 -15.43
N VAL A 20 1.18 9.53 -15.59
CA VAL A 20 0.03 8.74 -16.06
C VAL A 20 -0.34 7.67 -15.03
N GLY A 21 -1.53 7.82 -14.46
CA GLY A 21 -2.06 7.08 -13.32
C GLY A 21 -1.92 7.87 -12.02
N THR A 22 -2.98 7.90 -11.21
CA THR A 22 -3.07 8.68 -9.97
C THR A 22 -2.92 7.83 -8.72
N GLY A 23 -2.10 6.77 -8.79
CA GLY A 23 -1.72 6.00 -7.61
C GLY A 23 -0.95 6.83 -6.58
N LEU A 24 -0.70 6.23 -5.41
CA LEU A 24 -0.05 6.94 -4.31
C LEU A 24 1.38 7.42 -4.66
N PRO A 25 2.29 6.59 -5.19
CA PRO A 25 3.61 7.06 -5.63
C PRO A 25 3.53 8.20 -6.66
N GLU A 26 2.63 8.07 -7.64
CA GLU A 26 2.43 9.03 -8.73
C GLU A 26 1.95 10.38 -8.18
N ALA A 27 0.98 10.35 -7.26
CA ALA A 27 0.47 11.54 -6.58
C ALA A 27 1.55 12.23 -5.73
N ILE A 28 2.37 11.45 -4.99
CA ILE A 28 3.48 12.00 -4.20
C ILE A 28 4.51 12.66 -5.13
N LEU A 29 4.90 11.99 -6.22
CA LEU A 29 5.86 12.51 -7.20
C LEU A 29 5.36 13.79 -7.88
N ALA A 30 4.09 13.81 -8.30
CA ALA A 30 3.46 15.00 -8.87
C ALA A 30 3.44 16.16 -7.86
N ALA A 31 3.13 15.88 -6.59
CA ALA A 31 3.12 16.88 -5.53
C ALA A 31 4.53 17.41 -5.22
N ALA A 32 5.53 16.54 -5.14
CA ALA A 32 6.93 16.92 -4.92
C ALA A 32 7.47 17.77 -6.07
N ALA A 33 7.25 17.35 -7.32
CA ALA A 33 7.69 18.09 -8.50
C ALA A 33 7.01 19.45 -8.62
N SER A 34 5.71 19.54 -8.35
CA SER A 34 4.98 20.81 -8.33
C SER A 34 5.46 21.71 -7.19
N ALA A 35 5.76 21.16 -6.02
CA ALA A 35 6.34 21.90 -4.89
C ALA A 35 7.75 22.45 -5.21
N ALA A 36 8.52 21.74 -6.04
CA ALA A 36 9.80 22.19 -6.60
C ALA A 36 9.65 23.15 -7.81
N GLY A 37 8.43 23.65 -8.07
CA GLY A 37 8.16 24.64 -9.11
C GLY A 37 8.14 24.11 -10.54
N LYS A 38 8.07 22.78 -10.73
CA LYS A 38 7.96 22.17 -12.06
C LYS A 38 6.51 22.23 -12.55
N SER A 39 6.34 22.41 -13.86
CA SER A 39 5.04 22.28 -14.53
C SER A 39 4.69 20.80 -14.70
N VAL A 40 3.59 20.36 -14.08
CA VAL A 40 3.20 18.94 -14.04
C VAL A 40 1.82 18.74 -14.64
N LEU A 41 1.71 17.81 -15.60
CA LEU A 41 0.44 17.26 -16.08
C LEU A 41 0.24 15.87 -15.50
N HIS A 42 -0.90 15.64 -14.86
CA HIS A 42 -1.26 14.37 -14.24
C HIS A 42 -2.54 13.82 -14.86
N LEU A 43 -2.41 12.72 -15.60
CA LEU A 43 -3.46 12.07 -16.37
C LEU A 43 -3.88 10.77 -15.72
N ASP A 44 -5.16 10.42 -15.81
CA ASP A 44 -5.64 9.07 -15.48
C ASP A 44 -6.76 8.66 -16.44
N PRO A 45 -6.73 7.44 -17.01
CA PRO A 45 -7.87 6.92 -17.76
C PRO A 45 -9.10 6.66 -16.88
N ASN A 46 -8.92 6.45 -15.58
CA ASN A 46 -10.00 6.13 -14.65
C ASN A 46 -10.86 7.37 -14.33
N PRO A 47 -12.14 7.16 -13.96
CA PRO A 47 -13.03 8.23 -13.57
C PRO A 47 -12.77 8.81 -12.16
N SER A 48 -11.98 8.12 -11.35
CA SER A 48 -11.64 8.45 -9.97
C SER A 48 -10.12 8.42 -9.75
N TYR A 49 -9.68 9.08 -8.68
CA TYR A 49 -8.29 9.08 -8.25
C TYR A 49 -7.88 7.76 -7.61
N GLY A 50 -6.58 7.53 -7.53
CA GLY A 50 -5.97 6.50 -6.71
C GLY A 50 -5.50 5.29 -7.50
N SER A 51 -5.99 5.06 -8.72
CA SER A 51 -5.67 3.86 -9.52
C SER A 51 -5.67 2.59 -8.63
N HIS A 52 -4.54 1.88 -8.49
CA HIS A 52 -4.40 0.67 -7.66
C HIS A 52 -4.36 0.90 -6.13
N TYR A 53 -4.43 2.16 -5.72
CA TYR A 53 -4.54 2.63 -4.32
C TYR A 53 -5.89 3.28 -4.03
N ALA A 54 -6.87 3.20 -4.94
CA ALA A 54 -8.18 3.77 -4.70
C ALA A 54 -8.96 2.98 -3.63
N SER A 55 -9.85 3.70 -2.93
CA SER A 55 -10.92 3.12 -2.12
C SER A 55 -12.23 3.27 -2.89
N LEU A 56 -12.88 2.16 -3.20
CA LEU A 56 -14.03 2.14 -4.11
C LEU A 56 -15.30 1.63 -3.42
N PRO A 57 -16.49 2.10 -3.81
CA PRO A 57 -17.75 1.45 -3.50
C PRO A 57 -17.75 -0.03 -3.90
N LEU A 58 -18.48 -0.88 -3.18
CA LEU A 58 -18.40 -2.35 -3.35
C LEU A 58 -18.61 -2.84 -4.80
N GLN A 59 -19.60 -2.29 -5.50
CA GLN A 59 -19.88 -2.62 -6.91
C GLN A 59 -18.77 -2.12 -7.84
N GLU A 60 -18.28 -0.89 -7.62
CA GLU A 60 -17.19 -0.32 -8.42
C GLU A 60 -15.88 -1.09 -8.20
N PHE A 61 -15.59 -1.46 -6.96
CA PHE A 61 -14.49 -2.35 -6.60
C PHE A 61 -14.59 -3.68 -7.36
N THR A 62 -15.76 -4.32 -7.33
CA THR A 62 -16.02 -5.59 -8.04
C THR A 62 -15.77 -5.46 -9.54
N SER A 63 -16.33 -4.44 -10.18
CA SER A 63 -16.12 -4.18 -11.60
C SER A 63 -14.66 -3.85 -11.93
N TYR A 64 -13.95 -3.15 -11.03
CA TYR A 64 -12.54 -2.82 -11.21
C TYR A 64 -11.67 -4.09 -11.24
N ILE A 65 -11.79 -4.97 -10.24
CA ILE A 65 -10.97 -6.19 -10.19
C ILE A 65 -11.30 -7.17 -11.32
N GLU A 66 -12.57 -7.27 -11.73
CA GLU A 66 -12.99 -8.13 -12.84
C GLU A 66 -12.41 -7.65 -14.17
N SER A 67 -12.52 -6.34 -14.45
CA SER A 67 -11.96 -5.73 -15.66
C SER A 67 -10.43 -5.83 -15.72
N HIS A 68 -9.74 -5.77 -14.57
CA HIS A 68 -8.29 -5.88 -14.47
C HIS A 68 -7.78 -7.32 -14.28
N SER A 69 -8.66 -8.32 -14.36
CA SER A 69 -8.31 -9.75 -14.39
C SER A 69 -8.47 -10.38 -15.77
N SER A 70 -9.34 -9.80 -16.60
CA SER A 70 -9.59 -10.28 -17.96
C SER A 70 -8.46 -9.78 -18.88
N GLN A 71 -7.81 -10.69 -19.62
CA GLN A 71 -6.92 -10.30 -20.71
C GLN A 71 -7.74 -9.64 -21.83
N SER A 72 -8.02 -8.34 -21.70
CA SER A 72 -8.45 -7.55 -22.84
C SER A 72 -7.23 -7.29 -23.72
N SER A 73 -6.88 -8.27 -24.55
CA SER A 73 -6.09 -8.01 -25.76
C SER A 73 -6.94 -7.17 -26.69
N SER A 74 -7.10 -5.88 -26.36
CA SER A 74 -7.48 -4.90 -27.36
C SER A 74 -6.26 -4.80 -28.27
N ASN A 75 -6.34 -5.50 -29.41
CA ASN A 75 -5.54 -5.15 -30.57
C ASN A 75 -6.00 -3.76 -30.99
N LEU A 76 -5.53 -2.74 -30.26
CA LEU A 76 -5.65 -1.37 -30.72
C LEU A 76 -4.93 -1.36 -32.07
N PRO A 77 -5.61 -0.96 -33.16
CA PRO A 77 -4.96 -0.88 -34.45
C PRO A 77 -3.73 0.01 -34.27
N ILE A 78 -2.56 -0.52 -34.63
CA ILE A 78 -1.32 0.26 -34.70
C ILE A 78 -1.70 1.53 -35.47
N PRO A 79 -1.61 2.73 -34.87
CA PRO A 79 -1.96 3.95 -35.56
C PRO A 79 -1.17 3.97 -36.87
N GLN A 80 -1.90 4.09 -37.98
CA GLN A 80 -1.25 4.19 -39.28
C GLN A 80 -0.24 5.32 -39.22
N SER A 81 0.96 5.06 -39.74
CA SER A 81 2.02 6.04 -39.85
C SER A 81 1.59 7.12 -40.83
N ASP A 82 0.83 8.12 -40.38
CA ASP A 82 0.56 9.28 -41.20
C ASP A 82 1.78 10.21 -41.17
N THR A 83 2.39 10.23 -42.34
CA THR A 83 3.29 11.22 -42.94
C THR A 83 3.27 12.61 -42.31
N ASP A 84 4.47 13.12 -42.07
CA ASP A 84 4.89 14.50 -41.75
C ASP A 84 5.21 14.85 -40.28
N SER A 85 4.79 14.07 -39.28
CA SER A 85 5.27 14.28 -37.89
C SER A 85 6.64 13.62 -37.67
N GLY A 86 7.57 14.31 -36.98
CA GLY A 86 8.92 13.82 -36.67
C GLY A 86 8.97 12.63 -35.70
N PHE A 87 7.82 12.07 -35.31
CA PHE A 87 7.69 11.08 -34.22
C PHE A 87 7.17 9.72 -34.71
N THR A 88 7.66 8.66 -34.07
CA THR A 88 7.11 7.31 -34.11
C THR A 88 6.17 7.15 -32.92
N ARG A 89 4.91 6.75 -33.16
CA ARG A 89 3.94 6.48 -32.10
C ARG A 89 4.12 5.05 -31.59
N VAL A 90 4.40 4.91 -30.30
CA VAL A 90 4.55 3.61 -29.63
C VAL A 90 3.33 3.35 -28.75
N PRO A 91 2.53 2.30 -29.00
CA PRO A 91 1.32 2.04 -28.22
C PRO A 91 1.59 1.92 -26.72
N LEU A 92 0.77 2.60 -25.92
CA LEU A 92 0.72 2.44 -24.48
C LEU A 92 -0.51 1.63 -24.14
N THR A 93 -0.32 0.45 -23.56
CA THR A 93 -1.42 -0.46 -23.21
C THR A 93 -1.44 -0.73 -21.72
N THR A 94 -2.59 -1.15 -21.20
CA THR A 94 -2.70 -1.64 -19.82
C THR A 94 -2.60 -3.16 -19.79
N GLN A 95 -1.88 -3.70 -18.82
CA GLN A 95 -1.83 -5.14 -18.55
C GLN A 95 -2.71 -5.47 -17.33
N PRO A 96 -3.45 -6.59 -17.35
CA PRO A 96 -4.13 -7.12 -16.17
C PRO A 96 -3.14 -7.29 -15.01
N LEU A 97 -3.54 -6.87 -13.81
CA LEU A 97 -2.74 -7.04 -12.59
C LEU A 97 -3.14 -8.28 -11.79
N TYR A 98 -4.36 -8.78 -12.01
CA TYR A 98 -4.92 -9.87 -11.24
C TYR A 98 -4.97 -11.15 -12.07
N SER A 99 -4.22 -12.18 -11.67
CA SER A 99 -4.19 -13.47 -12.35
C SER A 99 -5.41 -14.33 -12.06
N SER A 100 -6.05 -14.10 -10.90
CA SER A 100 -7.21 -14.86 -10.47
C SER A 100 -8.13 -14.02 -9.60
N VAL A 101 -9.45 -14.16 -9.80
CA VAL A 101 -10.50 -13.49 -9.02
C VAL A 101 -11.63 -14.48 -8.75
N GLU A 102 -12.12 -14.51 -7.52
CA GLU A 102 -13.26 -15.30 -7.06
C GLU A 102 -14.12 -14.43 -6.16
N ILE A 103 -15.35 -14.15 -6.56
CA ILE A 103 -16.30 -13.31 -5.80
C ILE A 103 -17.48 -14.17 -5.40
N THR A 104 -17.82 -14.16 -4.11
CA THR A 104 -18.96 -14.88 -3.57
C THR A 104 -19.85 -13.94 -2.76
N SER A 105 -21.14 -13.90 -3.11
CA SER A 105 -22.15 -13.16 -2.34
C SER A 105 -23.05 -14.16 -1.62
N TYR A 106 -23.07 -14.10 -0.29
CA TYR A 106 -23.93 -14.94 0.55
C TYR A 106 -25.22 -14.21 0.97
N SER A 107 -25.23 -12.89 0.85
CA SER A 107 -26.38 -12.00 1.09
C SER A 107 -26.41 -10.87 0.04
N SER A 108 -27.59 -10.35 -0.29
CA SER A 108 -27.73 -9.15 -1.14
C SER A 108 -27.47 -7.83 -0.38
N GLU A 109 -27.54 -7.86 0.95
CA GLU A 109 -27.49 -6.69 1.82
C GLU A 109 -26.24 -5.81 1.63
N PRO A 110 -25.01 -6.34 1.48
CA PRO A 110 -23.84 -5.50 1.19
C PRO A 110 -23.95 -4.80 -0.17
N LEU A 111 -24.44 -5.50 -1.20
CA LEU A 111 -24.58 -4.97 -2.56
C LEU A 111 -25.62 -3.86 -2.65
N GLU A 112 -26.73 -3.98 -1.90
CA GLU A 112 -27.76 -2.94 -1.78
C GLU A 112 -27.21 -1.64 -1.13
N GLN A 113 -26.17 -1.77 -0.32
CA GLN A 113 -25.52 -0.64 0.37
C GLN A 113 -24.16 -0.27 -0.22
N SER A 114 -23.88 -0.67 -1.47
CA SER A 114 -22.57 -0.54 -2.12
C SER A 114 -21.89 0.82 -1.94
N ARG A 115 -22.64 1.92 -2.08
CA ARG A 115 -22.12 3.30 -1.98
C ARG A 115 -21.67 3.73 -0.58
N LYS A 116 -22.01 2.96 0.45
CA LYS A 116 -21.58 3.20 1.84
C LYS A 116 -20.29 2.47 2.18
N PHE A 117 -19.72 1.73 1.22
CA PHE A 117 -18.43 1.10 1.37
C PHE A 117 -17.34 1.94 0.70
N ASN A 118 -16.16 1.93 1.30
CA ASN A 118 -14.91 2.41 0.70
C ASN A 118 -13.89 1.29 0.84
N ILE A 119 -13.74 0.49 -0.21
CA ILE A 119 -12.94 -0.73 -0.20
C ILE A 119 -11.60 -0.47 -0.89
N ASP A 120 -10.53 -0.50 -0.11
CA ASP A 120 -9.16 -0.31 -0.57
C ASP A 120 -8.67 -1.41 -1.53
N LEU A 121 -8.13 -1.02 -2.68
CA LEU A 121 -7.49 -1.91 -3.65
C LEU A 121 -6.07 -2.33 -3.23
N SER A 122 -5.33 -1.44 -2.56
CA SER A 122 -3.90 -1.63 -2.19
C SER A 122 -3.66 -2.64 -1.07
N GLY A 123 -4.73 -3.25 -0.53
CA GLY A 123 -4.66 -4.27 0.51
C GLY A 123 -4.53 -3.70 1.92
N PRO A 124 -4.45 -4.56 2.95
CA PRO A 124 -4.40 -4.12 4.33
C PRO A 124 -3.09 -3.38 4.62
N ARG A 125 -3.16 -2.06 4.79
CA ARG A 125 -2.05 -1.26 5.31
C ARG A 125 -2.51 -0.35 6.42
N VAL A 126 -1.56 0.03 7.26
CA VAL A 126 -1.74 0.97 8.35
C VAL A 126 -0.52 1.88 8.40
N LEU A 127 -0.66 3.03 9.06
CA LEU A 127 0.46 3.96 9.27
C LEU A 127 0.93 3.81 10.72
N LEU A 128 2.21 3.51 10.91
CA LEU A 128 2.82 3.68 12.23
C LEU A 128 2.88 5.19 12.52
N CYS A 129 2.51 5.61 13.73
CA CYS A 129 2.44 7.03 14.06
C CYS A 129 3.78 7.75 13.88
N ALA A 130 4.89 7.03 14.02
CA ALA A 130 6.24 7.56 13.80
C ALA A 130 6.87 7.19 12.44
N ASP A 131 6.07 6.70 11.49
CA ASP A 131 6.54 6.34 10.14
C ASP A 131 6.97 7.57 9.33
N ALA A 132 7.93 7.39 8.44
CA ALA A 132 8.38 8.42 7.50
C ALA A 132 7.23 8.95 6.63
N MET A 133 6.22 8.12 6.33
CA MET A 133 5.02 8.56 5.62
C MET A 133 4.20 9.57 6.42
N ILE A 134 4.12 9.43 7.75
CA ILE A 134 3.47 10.44 8.61
C ILE A 134 4.28 11.73 8.64
N ASP A 135 5.61 11.63 8.73
CA ASP A 135 6.49 12.79 8.65
C ASP A 135 6.34 13.53 7.31
N LEU A 136 6.24 12.79 6.20
CA LEU A 136 5.95 13.35 4.88
C LEU A 136 4.59 14.04 4.83
N ILE A 137 3.53 13.40 5.34
CA ILE A 137 2.18 13.98 5.38
C ILE A 137 2.17 15.32 6.13
N LEU A 138 2.92 15.41 7.23
CA LEU A 138 3.08 16.66 7.99
C LEU A 138 3.95 17.68 7.24
N LYS A 139 5.11 17.27 6.69
CA LYS A 139 6.03 18.14 5.93
C LYS A 139 5.37 18.74 4.69
N SER A 140 4.53 17.97 4.02
CA SER A 140 3.83 18.37 2.80
C SER A 140 2.49 19.09 3.05
N GLU A 141 2.08 19.24 4.31
CA GLU A 141 0.80 19.83 4.75
C GLU A 141 -0.44 19.09 4.23
N VAL A 142 -0.26 17.83 3.80
CA VAL A 142 -1.35 16.96 3.32
C VAL A 142 -2.30 16.56 4.45
N ASN A 143 -1.82 16.60 5.70
CA ASN A 143 -2.62 16.37 6.89
C ASN A 143 -3.85 17.29 7.01
N GLN A 144 -3.87 18.44 6.32
CA GLN A 144 -5.01 19.36 6.34
C GLN A 144 -6.24 18.82 5.60
N TYR A 145 -6.08 17.77 4.79
CA TYR A 145 -7.14 17.21 3.95
C TYR A 145 -7.68 15.88 4.48
N MET A 146 -7.08 15.34 5.55
CA MET A 146 -7.32 13.98 5.98
C MET A 146 -7.48 13.90 7.50
N GLU A 147 -8.33 12.97 7.93
CA GLU A 147 -8.46 12.61 9.33
C GLU A 147 -8.05 11.15 9.52
N PHE A 148 -7.52 10.85 10.70
CA PHE A 148 -7.02 9.53 11.04
C PHE A 148 -7.63 9.04 12.33
N LYS A 149 -7.80 7.72 12.43
CA LYS A 149 -8.24 7.05 13.66
C LYS A 149 -7.21 6.01 14.10
N ASN A 150 -7.09 5.86 15.42
CA ASN A 150 -6.28 4.81 16.03
C ASN A 150 -6.78 3.40 15.67
N ILE A 151 -5.85 2.47 15.51
CA ILE A 151 -6.16 1.03 15.51
C ILE A 151 -6.36 0.57 16.95
N ASP A 152 -7.55 0.02 17.23
CA ASP A 152 -8.01 -0.26 18.60
C ASP A 152 -7.27 -1.43 19.28
N GLY A 153 -6.67 -2.34 18.51
CA GLY A 153 -5.93 -3.46 19.09
C GLY A 153 -5.18 -4.29 18.06
N SER A 154 -4.18 -5.03 18.56
CA SER A 154 -3.43 -6.04 17.82
C SER A 154 -3.64 -7.41 18.47
N PHE A 155 -3.65 -8.46 17.64
CA PHE A 155 -3.93 -9.82 18.06
C PHE A 155 -3.01 -10.80 17.35
N ILE A 156 -2.67 -11.90 18.02
CA ILE A 156 -1.93 -13.02 17.46
C ILE A 156 -2.71 -14.31 17.72
N SER A 157 -2.69 -15.24 16.76
CA SER A 157 -3.22 -16.59 16.96
C SER A 157 -2.18 -17.43 17.69
N ASP A 158 -2.58 -18.12 18.76
CA ASP A 158 -1.80 -19.29 19.19
C ASP A 158 -1.94 -20.39 18.11
N GLY A 159 -0.96 -21.28 17.97
CA GLY A 159 -0.96 -22.29 16.91
C GLY A 159 -2.11 -23.31 16.99
N GLU A 160 -2.95 -23.21 18.02
CA GLU A 160 -4.18 -23.99 18.21
C GLU A 160 -5.44 -23.22 17.76
N GLY A 161 -5.25 -21.95 17.39
CA GLY A 161 -6.28 -21.13 16.80
C GLY A 161 -6.93 -20.09 17.69
N ASN A 162 -6.50 -19.96 18.94
CA ASN A 162 -7.10 -18.98 19.81
C ASN A 162 -6.43 -17.62 19.66
N LEU A 163 -7.24 -16.56 19.68
CA LEU A 163 -6.71 -15.22 19.73
C LEU A 163 -6.19 -14.81 21.09
N GLU A 164 -5.02 -14.21 21.04
CA GLU A 164 -4.47 -13.45 22.15
C GLU A 164 -4.24 -12.00 21.75
N SER A 165 -4.81 -11.08 22.54
CA SER A 165 -4.52 -9.66 22.41
C SER A 165 -3.05 -9.41 22.74
N VAL A 166 -2.40 -8.61 21.92
CA VAL A 166 -0.99 -8.25 22.06
C VAL A 166 -0.91 -6.95 22.87
N PRO A 167 -0.24 -6.95 24.03
CA PRO A 167 -0.02 -5.74 24.80
C PRO A 167 0.84 -4.73 24.01
N ASP A 168 0.28 -3.56 23.77
CA ASP A 168 0.83 -2.52 22.89
C ASP A 168 1.72 -1.50 23.63
N SER A 169 1.87 -1.60 24.95
CA SER A 169 2.61 -0.64 25.77
C SER A 169 3.17 -1.28 27.03
N ARG A 170 4.19 -0.64 27.65
CA ARG A 170 4.69 -1.05 28.98
C ARG A 170 3.57 -1.14 30.01
N SER A 171 2.60 -0.22 29.93
CA SER A 171 1.43 -0.21 30.82
C SER A 171 0.50 -1.40 30.55
N ALA A 172 0.28 -1.75 29.28
CA ALA A 172 -0.53 -2.89 28.88
C ALA A 172 0.13 -4.21 29.31
N ILE A 173 1.45 -4.35 29.08
CA ILE A 173 2.23 -5.52 29.53
C ILE A 173 2.11 -5.70 31.04
N PHE A 174 2.20 -4.61 31.81
CA PHE A 174 2.08 -4.70 33.26
C PHE A 174 0.67 -5.13 33.70
N LYS A 175 -0.38 -4.64 33.04
CA LYS A 175 -1.80 -4.96 33.31
C LYS A 175 -2.21 -6.35 32.82
N ASP A 176 -1.50 -6.92 31.85
CA ASP A 176 -1.84 -8.22 31.26
C ASP A 176 -1.76 -9.35 32.32
N ARG A 177 -2.84 -10.12 32.46
CA ARG A 177 -2.93 -11.25 33.40
C ARG A 177 -2.50 -12.59 32.78
N LYS A 178 -2.42 -12.68 31.46
CA LYS A 178 -1.99 -13.86 30.71
C LYS A 178 -0.47 -14.00 30.66
N LEU A 179 0.28 -12.92 30.87
CA LEU A 179 1.74 -12.94 30.98
C LEU A 179 2.16 -13.23 32.43
N SER A 180 3.03 -14.23 32.60
CA SER A 180 3.66 -14.53 33.89
C SER A 180 4.61 -13.41 34.33
N PHE A 181 4.93 -13.36 35.63
CA PHE A 181 5.91 -12.39 36.14
C PHE A 181 7.29 -12.55 35.48
N THR A 182 7.70 -13.78 35.18
CA THR A 182 8.95 -14.09 34.48
C THR A 182 8.94 -13.51 33.07
N GLU A 183 7.87 -13.71 32.31
CA GLU A 183 7.73 -13.19 30.94
C GLU A 183 7.71 -11.66 30.91
N LYS A 184 7.00 -11.02 31.85
CA LYS A 184 7.03 -9.55 31.99
C LYS A 184 8.44 -9.03 32.23
N ASN A 185 9.21 -9.69 33.11
CA ASN A 185 10.59 -9.30 33.37
C ASN A 185 11.51 -9.52 32.17
N GLN A 186 11.31 -10.60 31.41
CA GLN A 186 12.04 -10.87 30.17
C GLN A 186 11.79 -9.77 29.13
N LEU A 187 10.52 -9.42 28.87
CA LEU A 187 10.15 -8.32 27.97
C LEU A 187 10.76 -6.99 28.41
N MET A 188 10.64 -6.64 29.70
CA MET A 188 11.18 -5.37 30.20
C MET A 188 12.70 -5.28 30.08
N ARG A 189 13.43 -6.39 30.31
CA ARG A 189 14.88 -6.44 30.11
C ARG A 189 15.25 -6.31 28.64
N PHE A 190 14.52 -6.99 27.76
CA PHE A 190 14.70 -6.92 26.32
C PHE A 190 14.47 -5.49 25.80
N PHE A 191 13.34 -4.85 26.12
CA PHE A 191 13.09 -3.47 25.70
C PHE A 191 14.09 -2.47 26.27
N LYS A 192 14.60 -2.69 27.48
CA LYS A 192 15.65 -1.83 28.05
C LYS A 192 16.98 -1.97 27.31
N LEU A 193 17.32 -3.19 26.85
CA LEU A 193 18.50 -3.43 26.03
C LEU A 193 18.37 -2.72 24.67
N VAL A 194 17.22 -2.88 24.01
CA VAL A 194 16.90 -2.22 22.74
C VAL A 194 17.01 -0.71 22.87
N GLN A 195 16.34 -0.12 23.88
CA GLN A 195 16.41 1.31 24.15
C GLN A 195 17.84 1.79 24.39
N GLY A 196 18.62 1.06 25.20
CA GLY A 196 20.01 1.41 25.47
C GLY A 196 20.91 1.36 24.22
N HIS A 197 20.65 0.44 23.30
CA HIS A 197 21.34 0.37 22.01
C HIS A 197 21.01 1.55 21.11
N LEU A 198 19.73 1.94 21.03
CA LEU A 198 19.30 3.11 20.25
C LEU A 198 19.89 4.42 20.79
N GLU A 199 19.93 4.59 22.11
CA GLU A 199 20.54 5.75 22.77
C GLU A 199 22.05 5.83 22.51
N ALA A 200 22.75 4.69 22.53
CA ALA A 200 24.18 4.63 22.20
C ALA A 200 24.45 4.99 20.74
N ALA A 201 23.62 4.51 19.81
CA ALA A 201 23.74 4.84 18.39
C ALA A 201 23.53 6.34 18.14
N ALA A 202 22.52 6.95 18.78
CA ALA A 202 22.28 8.39 18.68
C ALA A 202 23.40 9.24 19.31
N ALA A 203 23.99 8.79 20.41
CA ALA A 203 25.12 9.46 21.06
C ALA A 203 26.40 9.41 20.21
N ALA A 204 26.65 8.31 19.47
CA ALA A 204 27.77 8.21 18.56
C ALA A 204 27.74 9.26 17.43
N ASP A 205 26.55 9.74 17.05
CA ASP A 205 26.32 10.79 16.05
C ASP A 205 26.30 12.24 16.62
N GLY A 206 26.55 12.44 17.92
CA GLY A 206 26.70 13.80 18.49
C GLY A 206 26.34 14.02 19.97
N GLY A 207 26.31 13.01 20.83
CA GLY A 207 25.93 13.12 22.25
C GLY A 207 26.87 12.41 23.24
N GLU A 208 26.82 12.79 24.52
CA GLU A 208 27.64 12.18 25.59
C GLU A 208 27.23 10.71 25.84
N SER A 209 28.22 9.80 25.81
CA SER A 209 28.00 8.35 25.95
C SER A 209 27.69 7.96 27.41
N SER A 210 26.49 7.41 27.65
CA SER A 210 26.17 6.68 28.89
C SER A 210 26.56 5.19 28.76
N GLU A 211 26.88 4.52 29.87
CA GLU A 211 27.22 3.08 29.96
C GLU A 211 26.02 2.15 29.64
N SER A 212 25.35 2.32 28.51
CA SER A 212 24.30 1.41 28.06
C SER A 212 24.92 0.17 27.42
N LYS A 213 24.35 -1.00 27.71
CA LYS A 213 24.73 -2.26 27.04
C LYS A 213 24.28 -2.17 25.58
N SER A 214 25.23 -1.98 24.66
CA SER A 214 24.95 -2.08 23.22
C SER A 214 24.81 -3.55 22.79
N ILE A 215 23.96 -3.78 21.80
CA ILE A 215 23.93 -5.04 21.05
C ILE A 215 25.24 -5.15 20.25
N SER A 216 25.82 -6.36 20.18
CA SER A 216 27.08 -6.58 19.46
C SER A 216 26.86 -6.62 17.94
N GLU A 217 27.86 -6.23 17.15
CA GLU A 217 27.76 -6.26 15.68
C GLU A 217 27.46 -7.68 15.14
N GLN A 218 28.05 -8.69 15.79
CA GLN A 218 27.77 -10.09 15.46
C GLN A 218 26.30 -10.45 15.67
N ASP A 219 25.69 -9.94 16.76
CA ASP A 219 24.26 -10.17 17.02
C ASP A 219 23.37 -9.35 16.07
N LEU A 220 23.80 -8.16 15.64
CA LEU A 220 23.05 -7.33 14.69
C LEU A 220 22.91 -8.01 13.31
N GLU A 221 23.95 -8.73 12.88
CA GLU A 221 23.95 -9.47 11.62
C GLU A 221 23.35 -10.89 11.72
N SER A 222 23.10 -11.39 12.93
CA SER A 222 22.47 -12.70 13.12
C SER A 222 20.98 -12.70 12.74
N PRO A 223 20.36 -13.86 12.52
CA PRO A 223 18.90 -13.97 12.43
C PRO A 223 18.23 -13.43 13.70
N PHE A 224 17.18 -12.63 13.55
CA PHE A 224 16.51 -11.99 14.66
C PHE A 224 15.88 -13.03 15.62
N VAL A 225 15.31 -14.10 15.07
CA VAL A 225 14.74 -15.21 15.84
C VAL A 225 15.77 -15.90 16.76
N GLU A 226 17.01 -16.02 16.31
CA GLU A 226 18.12 -16.57 17.11
C GLU A 226 18.52 -15.61 18.21
N PHE A 227 18.57 -14.31 17.90
CA PHE A 227 18.85 -13.27 18.89
C PHE A 227 17.77 -13.22 19.98
N LEU A 228 16.49 -13.28 19.62
CA LEU A 228 15.39 -13.34 20.59
C LEU A 228 15.48 -14.58 21.48
N SER A 229 15.91 -15.71 20.92
CA SER A 229 16.16 -16.95 21.67
C SER A 229 17.36 -16.80 22.61
N LYS A 230 18.45 -16.15 22.17
CA LYS A 230 19.62 -15.80 22.98
C LYS A 230 19.26 -14.89 24.16
N MET A 231 18.29 -14.00 23.98
CA MET A 231 17.75 -13.14 25.05
C MET A 231 16.86 -13.89 26.05
N GLY A 232 16.59 -15.18 25.81
CA GLY A 232 15.82 -16.04 26.70
C GLY A 232 14.32 -15.75 26.69
N LEU A 233 13.79 -15.16 25.61
CA LEU A 233 12.35 -14.95 25.45
C LEU A 233 11.63 -16.30 25.26
N SER A 234 10.47 -16.47 25.90
CA SER A 234 9.61 -17.64 25.68
C SER A 234 9.10 -17.69 24.23
N ALA A 235 8.68 -18.86 23.74
CA ALA A 235 8.12 -19.01 22.38
C ALA A 235 6.98 -18.02 22.12
N LYS A 236 6.07 -17.86 23.09
CA LYS A 236 4.97 -16.88 23.04
C LYS A 236 5.48 -15.44 22.86
N LEU A 237 6.48 -15.03 23.64
CA LEU A 237 7.06 -13.68 23.54
C LEU A 237 7.79 -13.47 22.21
N LYS A 238 8.50 -14.49 21.70
CA LYS A 238 9.13 -14.44 20.38
C LYS A 238 8.10 -14.22 19.30
N SER A 239 6.99 -14.96 19.30
CA SER A 239 5.92 -14.80 18.32
C SER A 239 5.31 -13.40 18.35
N ILE A 240 5.08 -12.83 19.54
CA ILE A 240 4.60 -11.45 19.68
C ILE A 240 5.59 -10.47 19.05
N VAL A 241 6.88 -10.55 19.39
CA VAL A 241 7.89 -9.62 18.88
C VAL A 241 8.07 -9.77 17.36
N LEU A 242 8.11 -11.00 16.85
CA LEU A 242 8.32 -11.26 15.43
C LEU A 242 7.12 -10.88 14.57
N TYR A 243 5.91 -11.32 14.96
CA TYR A 243 4.76 -11.29 14.06
C TYR A 243 3.76 -10.19 14.38
N ALA A 244 3.68 -9.69 15.62
CA ALA A 244 2.76 -8.62 15.98
C ALA A 244 3.41 -7.23 16.07
N ILE A 245 4.73 -7.18 16.28
CA ILE A 245 5.48 -5.92 16.35
C ILE A 245 6.36 -5.73 15.12
N ALA A 246 7.26 -6.68 14.85
CA ALA A 246 8.16 -6.60 13.70
C ALA A 246 7.49 -6.99 12.37
N MET A 247 6.25 -7.52 12.41
CA MET A 247 5.46 -7.92 11.24
C MET A 247 6.27 -8.75 10.23
N ALA A 248 6.96 -9.80 10.72
CA ALA A 248 7.69 -10.72 9.86
C ALA A 248 6.73 -11.49 8.93
N GLU A 249 7.07 -11.55 7.64
CA GLU A 249 6.19 -12.07 6.58
C GLU A 249 6.22 -13.58 6.44
N TYR A 250 7.34 -14.21 6.82
CA TYR A 250 7.56 -15.65 6.73
C TYR A 250 7.81 -16.24 8.11
N ASP A 251 7.53 -17.54 8.25
CA ASP A 251 7.89 -18.29 9.45
C ASP A 251 9.41 -18.30 9.66
N GLN A 252 9.87 -17.50 10.61
CA GLN A 252 11.29 -17.31 10.89
C GLN A 252 11.92 -18.52 11.59
N GLU A 253 11.13 -19.44 12.16
CA GLU A 253 11.64 -20.61 12.87
C GLU A 253 11.80 -21.83 11.94
N ASN A 254 11.16 -21.82 10.78
CA ASN A 254 11.19 -22.93 9.82
C ASN A 254 12.02 -22.59 8.58
N GLY A 255 13.28 -23.05 8.56
CA GLY A 255 14.20 -22.81 7.44
C GLY A 255 13.77 -23.38 6.09
N ASP A 256 12.88 -24.38 6.06
CA ASP A 256 12.39 -24.96 4.80
C ASP A 256 11.31 -24.09 4.13
N VAL A 257 10.60 -23.28 4.92
CA VAL A 257 9.51 -22.40 4.46
C VAL A 257 9.94 -20.93 4.43
N CYS A 258 10.90 -20.54 5.27
CA CYS A 258 11.40 -19.18 5.37
C CYS A 258 12.18 -18.78 4.11
N ARG A 259 11.61 -17.87 3.31
CA ARG A 259 12.28 -17.35 2.11
C ARG A 259 13.17 -16.15 2.40
N SER A 260 12.84 -15.40 3.46
CA SER A 260 13.55 -14.19 3.86
C SER A 260 13.73 -14.17 5.36
N VAL A 261 14.99 -14.27 5.78
CA VAL A 261 15.37 -14.22 7.18
C VAL A 261 15.51 -12.76 7.62
N LEU A 262 14.72 -12.35 8.60
CA LEU A 262 14.80 -11.05 9.23
C LEU A 262 16.07 -10.98 10.07
N LYS A 263 17.02 -10.13 9.68
CA LYS A 263 18.22 -9.86 10.48
C LYS A 263 17.87 -9.09 11.76
N THR A 264 18.65 -9.31 12.82
CA THR A 264 18.45 -8.63 14.11
C THR A 264 18.43 -7.11 13.96
N LYS A 265 19.36 -6.52 13.18
CA LYS A 265 19.39 -5.07 12.92
C LYS A 265 18.02 -4.53 12.50
N TYR A 266 17.44 -5.10 11.44
CA TYR A 266 16.12 -4.67 10.95
C TYR A 266 14.99 -4.99 11.93
N GLY A 267 15.06 -6.11 12.66
CA GLY A 267 14.10 -6.43 13.72
C GLY A 267 14.11 -5.39 14.85
N ILE A 268 15.30 -4.90 15.21
CA ILE A 268 15.51 -3.84 16.20
C ILE A 268 15.00 -2.49 15.67
N ASP A 269 15.28 -2.16 14.41
CA ASP A 269 14.79 -0.92 13.78
C ASP A 269 13.25 -0.88 13.73
N ARG A 270 12.60 -1.99 13.34
CA ARG A 270 11.13 -2.11 13.33
C ARG A 270 10.54 -1.98 14.74
N LEU A 271 11.18 -2.58 15.73
CA LEU A 271 10.76 -2.46 17.13
C LEU A 271 10.93 -1.02 17.66
N ALA A 272 12.03 -0.35 17.28
CA ALA A 272 12.28 1.05 17.61
C ALA A 272 11.20 1.97 17.03
N LEU A 273 10.85 1.75 15.76
CA LEU A 273 9.79 2.50 15.07
C LEU A 273 8.43 2.29 15.73
N TYR A 274 8.06 1.03 16.03
CA TYR A 274 6.82 0.71 16.74
C TYR A 274 6.78 1.40 18.11
N HIS A 275 7.85 1.30 18.90
CA HIS A 275 7.93 1.92 20.22
C HIS A 275 7.83 3.45 20.15
N SER A 276 8.48 4.08 19.17
CA SER A 276 8.42 5.53 18.95
C SER A 276 7.04 6.01 18.47
N SER A 277 6.22 5.08 17.95
CA SER A 277 4.86 5.38 17.48
C SER A 277 3.83 5.40 18.61
N ILE A 278 4.02 4.59 19.65
CA ILE A 278 3.06 4.50 20.78
C ILE A 278 2.94 5.86 21.46
N GLY A 279 1.72 6.37 21.54
CA GLY A 279 1.41 7.61 22.25
C GLY A 279 2.02 8.87 21.60
N ARG A 280 2.52 8.78 20.36
CA ARG A 280 3.03 9.95 19.61
C ARG A 280 1.94 11.01 19.41
N PHE A 281 0.68 10.59 19.27
CA PHE A 281 -0.46 11.50 19.16
C PHE A 281 -1.41 11.35 20.35
N PRO A 282 -1.83 12.46 21.01
CA PRO A 282 -2.74 12.39 22.16
C PRO A 282 -4.05 11.67 21.89
N ASN A 283 -4.58 11.79 20.68
CA ASN A 283 -5.85 11.19 20.25
C ASN A 283 -5.69 9.79 19.64
N ALA A 284 -4.46 9.30 19.50
CA ALA A 284 -4.15 7.95 19.05
C ALA A 284 -3.08 7.34 19.97
N PRO A 285 -3.48 6.76 21.11
CA PRO A 285 -2.55 6.26 22.11
C PRO A 285 -1.78 5.01 21.66
N GLY A 286 -2.30 4.29 20.67
CA GLY A 286 -1.63 3.13 20.07
C GLY A 286 -0.49 3.52 19.11
N ALA A 287 0.15 2.50 18.54
CA ALA A 287 1.24 2.69 17.58
C ALA A 287 0.77 2.93 16.14
N MET A 288 -0.47 2.58 15.81
CA MET A 288 -0.96 2.50 14.43
C MET A 288 -2.22 3.34 14.24
N ILE A 289 -2.30 4.03 13.10
CA ILE A 289 -3.45 4.81 12.68
C ILE A 289 -3.87 4.45 11.26
N TYR A 290 -5.12 4.77 10.93
CA TYR A 290 -5.75 4.51 9.65
C TYR A 290 -6.57 5.72 9.17
N PRO A 291 -6.53 6.07 7.88
CA PRO A 291 -7.29 7.20 7.34
C PRO A 291 -8.80 6.93 7.34
N ILE A 292 -9.58 7.90 7.82
CA ILE A 292 -11.04 7.86 7.67
C ILE A 292 -11.37 7.88 6.17
N TYR A 293 -12.37 7.11 5.75
CA TYR A 293 -12.76 6.84 4.36
C TYR A 293 -11.83 5.91 3.56
N GLY A 294 -10.76 5.39 4.16
CA GLY A 294 -9.87 4.41 3.52
C GLY A 294 -8.60 5.01 2.94
N GLN A 295 -7.71 4.15 2.46
CA GLN A 295 -6.39 4.58 2.01
C GLN A 295 -6.39 5.39 0.72
N GLY A 296 -7.46 5.32 -0.08
CA GLY A 296 -7.67 6.11 -1.29
C GLY A 296 -7.72 7.61 -1.04
N GLU A 297 -7.87 8.05 0.21
CA GLU A 297 -7.72 9.45 0.58
C GLU A 297 -6.27 9.95 0.46
N LEU A 298 -5.26 9.08 0.65
CA LEU A 298 -3.84 9.45 0.52
C LEU A 298 -3.50 9.97 -0.89
N PRO A 299 -3.70 9.21 -1.99
CA PRO A 299 -3.40 9.71 -3.33
C PRO A 299 -4.21 10.96 -3.70
N GLN A 300 -5.46 11.06 -3.23
CA GLN A 300 -6.29 12.25 -3.45
C GLN A 300 -5.73 13.49 -2.75
N ALA A 301 -5.28 13.34 -1.50
CA ALA A 301 -4.78 14.44 -0.71
C ALA A 301 -3.42 14.95 -1.25
N PHE A 302 -2.53 14.06 -1.68
CA PHE A 302 -1.32 14.45 -2.42
C PHE A 302 -1.67 15.08 -3.77
N SER A 303 -2.67 14.55 -4.48
CA SER A 303 -3.10 15.14 -5.76
C SER A 303 -3.64 16.56 -5.60
N ARG A 304 -4.39 16.81 -4.53
CA ARG A 304 -4.81 18.15 -4.14
C ARG A 304 -3.61 19.04 -3.82
N ARG A 305 -2.62 18.54 -3.08
CA ARG A 305 -1.39 19.30 -2.79
C ARG A 305 -0.64 19.69 -4.06
N ALA A 306 -0.54 18.79 -5.03
CA ALA A 306 0.05 19.07 -6.34
C ALA A 306 -0.74 20.16 -7.09
N ALA A 307 -2.07 20.05 -7.13
CA ALA A 307 -2.93 21.02 -7.81
C ALA A 307 -2.83 22.43 -7.21
N VAL A 308 -2.74 22.55 -5.87
CA VAL A 308 -2.50 23.84 -5.19
C VAL A 308 -1.17 24.49 -5.62
N LYS A 309 -0.19 23.68 -6.04
CA LYS A 309 1.10 24.14 -6.56
C LYS A 309 1.14 24.25 -8.10
N GLY A 310 0.00 24.14 -8.78
CA GLY A 310 -0.12 24.39 -10.22
C GLY A 310 -0.13 23.14 -11.11
N CYS A 311 -0.19 21.93 -10.54
CA CYS A 311 -0.37 20.71 -11.33
C CYS A 311 -1.75 20.69 -12.02
N ILE A 312 -1.77 20.33 -13.31
CA ILE A 312 -2.99 20.15 -14.08
C ILE A 312 -3.41 18.68 -14.00
N TYR A 313 -4.64 18.44 -13.54
CA TYR A 313 -5.21 17.10 -13.40
C TYR A 313 -6.29 16.85 -14.45
N VAL A 314 -6.23 15.69 -15.13
CA VAL A 314 -7.23 15.28 -16.11
C VAL A 314 -7.58 13.79 -15.93
N LEU A 315 -8.73 13.52 -15.33
CA LEU A 315 -9.31 12.18 -15.22
C LEU A 315 -10.11 11.81 -16.48
N ARG A 316 -10.40 10.52 -16.65
CA ARG A 316 -11.07 9.96 -17.85
C ARG A 316 -10.34 10.32 -19.14
N MET A 317 -9.01 10.43 -19.08
CA MET A 317 -8.18 10.76 -20.23
C MET A 317 -7.19 9.63 -20.50
N PRO A 318 -7.54 8.68 -21.37
CA PRO A 318 -6.60 7.65 -21.80
C PRO A 318 -5.45 8.24 -22.60
N VAL A 319 -4.26 7.68 -22.39
CA VAL A 319 -3.06 7.92 -23.21
C VAL A 319 -2.92 6.74 -24.16
N ASN A 320 -3.02 7.00 -25.47
CA ASN A 320 -3.02 5.93 -26.48
C ASN A 320 -1.60 5.50 -26.86
N SER A 321 -0.66 6.44 -26.93
CA SER A 321 0.71 6.15 -27.35
C SER A 321 1.72 7.15 -26.82
N LEU A 322 2.98 6.72 -26.79
CA LEU A 322 4.15 7.56 -26.56
C LEU A 322 4.67 8.12 -27.88
N LEU A 323 5.17 9.35 -27.84
CA LEU A 323 5.83 10.01 -28.96
C LEU A 323 7.34 9.80 -28.83
N MET A 324 7.92 9.00 -29.74
CA MET A 324 9.35 8.73 -29.82
C MET A 324 9.94 9.47 -31.01
N ASP A 325 11.02 10.22 -30.81
CA ASP A 325 11.70 10.93 -31.89
C ASP A 325 12.29 9.95 -32.93
N LYS A 326 11.99 10.15 -34.22
CA LYS A 326 12.42 9.23 -35.30
C LYS A 326 13.94 9.16 -35.46
N ALA A 327 14.66 10.23 -35.15
CA ALA A 327 16.10 10.32 -35.37
C ALA A 327 16.91 9.72 -34.21
N SER A 328 16.52 10.03 -32.98
CA SER A 328 17.21 9.63 -31.75
C SER A 328 16.62 8.40 -31.07
N GLY A 329 15.35 8.06 -31.35
CA GLY A 329 14.61 7.05 -30.61
C GLY A 329 14.23 7.48 -29.19
N SER A 330 14.44 8.74 -28.82
CA SER A 330 14.17 9.24 -27.46
C SER A 330 12.69 9.61 -27.24
N TYR A 331 12.20 9.42 -26.02
CA TYR A 331 10.89 9.88 -25.58
C TYR A 331 10.76 11.42 -25.65
N LYS A 332 9.60 11.90 -26.14
CA LYS A 332 9.29 13.34 -26.26
C LYS A 332 7.93 13.76 -25.72
N GLY A 333 7.03 12.82 -25.46
CA GLY A 333 5.67 13.16 -25.07
C GLY A 333 4.67 12.03 -25.22
N VAL A 334 3.40 12.34 -25.07
CA VAL A 334 2.28 11.40 -25.15
C VAL A 334 1.24 11.88 -26.16
N CYS A 335 0.52 10.95 -26.75
CA CYS A 335 -0.68 11.22 -27.53
C CYS A 335 -1.91 10.71 -26.78
N LEU A 336 -2.84 11.63 -26.51
CA LEU A 336 -4.08 11.35 -25.79
C LEU A 336 -5.12 10.66 -26.68
N ALA A 337 -6.17 10.12 -26.07
CA ALA A 337 -7.35 9.63 -26.79
C ALA A 337 -8.09 10.72 -27.60
N SER A 338 -7.83 11.99 -27.31
CA SER A 338 -8.30 13.14 -28.09
C SER A 338 -7.48 13.39 -29.36
N GLU A 339 -6.47 12.56 -29.65
CA GLU A 339 -5.42 12.78 -30.65
C GLU A 339 -4.53 14.01 -30.40
N GLN A 340 -4.65 14.63 -29.22
CA GLN A 340 -3.78 15.73 -28.83
C GLN A 340 -2.39 15.22 -28.42
N GLU A 341 -1.35 15.83 -28.99
CA GLU A 341 0.05 15.59 -28.63
C GLU A 341 0.48 16.57 -27.52
N LEU A 342 1.03 16.02 -26.44
CA LEU A 342 1.54 16.76 -25.29
C LEU A 342 2.99 16.35 -25.03
N PHE A 343 3.84 17.32 -24.74
CA PHE A 343 5.29 17.15 -24.72
C PHE A 343 5.85 17.27 -23.31
N SER A 344 6.79 16.38 -23.01
CA SER A 344 7.62 16.39 -21.82
C SER A 344 8.86 15.54 -22.09
N HIS A 345 9.98 15.91 -21.50
CA HIS A 345 11.17 15.06 -21.54
C HIS A 345 11.13 13.94 -20.51
N LYS A 346 10.21 13.96 -19.55
CA LYS A 346 10.07 12.99 -18.45
C LYS A 346 8.67 12.44 -18.35
N LEU A 347 8.56 11.14 -18.11
CA LEU A 347 7.31 10.43 -17.96
C LEU A 347 7.35 9.52 -16.74
N ILE A 348 6.34 9.64 -15.88
CA ILE A 348 6.03 8.66 -14.85
C ILE A 348 4.83 7.84 -15.30
N LEU A 349 4.93 6.51 -15.21
CA LEU A 349 3.86 5.58 -15.53
C LEU A 349 3.49 4.75 -14.31
N ALA A 350 2.19 4.59 -14.06
CA ALA A 350 1.69 3.59 -13.14
C ALA A 350 2.05 2.16 -13.59
N PRO A 351 2.22 1.21 -12.66
CA PRO A 351 2.74 -0.14 -12.95
C PRO A 351 1.85 -0.98 -13.88
N SER A 352 0.58 -0.61 -14.06
CA SER A 352 -0.30 -1.31 -15.01
C SER A 352 -0.01 -0.98 -16.47
N PHE A 353 0.73 0.10 -16.76
CA PHE A 353 1.02 0.50 -18.13
C PHE A 353 2.25 -0.22 -18.69
N VAL A 354 2.11 -0.72 -19.91
CA VAL A 354 3.16 -1.41 -20.67
C VAL A 354 3.38 -0.68 -21.98
N VAL A 355 4.64 -0.38 -22.25
CA VAL A 355 5.11 0.20 -23.50
C VAL A 355 5.46 -0.95 -24.45
N GLN A 356 4.74 -1.09 -25.56
CA GLN A 356 4.99 -2.17 -26.52
C GLN A 356 6.20 -1.83 -27.41
N SER A 357 7.25 -2.64 -27.42
CA SER A 357 8.38 -2.43 -28.33
C SER A 357 7.98 -2.65 -29.79
N PRO A 358 8.41 -1.80 -30.74
CA PRO A 358 8.07 -1.95 -32.16
C PRO A 358 8.83 -3.05 -32.95
N LEU A 359 9.62 -3.95 -32.34
CA LEU A 359 10.48 -4.87 -33.11
C LEU A 359 10.40 -6.35 -32.70
N PRO A 360 9.73 -7.20 -33.48
CA PRO A 360 10.15 -8.58 -33.67
C PRO A 360 11.24 -8.61 -34.76
N HIS A 361 12.42 -9.14 -34.41
CA HIS A 361 13.57 -9.42 -35.29
C HIS A 361 14.56 -8.26 -35.56
N SER A 362 15.63 -8.17 -34.75
CA SER A 362 17.02 -8.21 -35.23
C SER A 362 18.04 -7.87 -34.13
N SER A 363 18.34 -8.82 -33.24
CA SER A 363 19.67 -9.10 -32.65
C SER A 363 19.52 -10.11 -31.51
N PRO A 364 20.48 -11.02 -31.26
CA PRO A 364 20.45 -11.93 -30.11
C PRO A 364 20.56 -11.20 -28.76
N ASP A 365 20.91 -9.91 -28.78
CA ASP A 365 21.07 -9.02 -27.63
C ASP A 365 19.93 -7.98 -27.52
N ALA A 366 18.84 -8.13 -28.28
CA ALA A 366 17.65 -7.28 -28.12
C ALA A 366 16.94 -7.69 -26.81
N HIS A 367 17.16 -6.91 -25.76
CA HIS A 367 16.39 -6.99 -24.52
C HIS A 367 14.89 -6.92 -24.86
N ASP A 368 14.16 -7.96 -24.48
CA ASP A 368 12.71 -8.03 -24.59
C ASP A 368 12.11 -6.97 -23.65
N PHE A 369 11.83 -5.78 -24.18
CA PHE A 369 11.26 -4.67 -23.42
C PHE A 369 9.87 -5.07 -22.93
N GLY A 370 9.79 -5.46 -21.65
CA GLY A 370 8.56 -5.93 -21.01
C GLY A 370 8.66 -7.32 -20.37
N SER A 371 9.82 -7.99 -20.41
CA SER A 371 9.99 -9.27 -19.71
C SER A 371 10.01 -9.06 -18.19
N ARG A 372 8.84 -9.21 -17.56
CA ARG A 372 8.71 -9.25 -16.09
C ARG A 372 9.30 -10.56 -15.57
N ASN A 373 10.35 -10.49 -14.77
CA ASN A 373 10.72 -11.61 -13.90
C ASN A 373 9.75 -11.65 -12.71
N THR A 374 8.55 -12.24 -12.90
CA THR A 374 7.61 -12.49 -11.81
C THR A 374 8.02 -13.74 -11.05
N THR A 375 8.60 -13.59 -9.86
CA THR A 375 8.96 -14.72 -9.00
C THR A 375 7.95 -14.96 -7.87
N GLU A 376 7.11 -13.98 -7.54
CA GLU A 376 6.18 -14.04 -6.40
C GLU A 376 4.82 -13.39 -6.73
N LYS A 377 3.77 -13.88 -6.08
CA LYS A 377 2.40 -13.37 -6.17
C LYS A 377 1.89 -12.99 -4.79
N LEU A 378 0.90 -12.11 -4.75
CA LEU A 378 0.23 -11.69 -3.53
C LEU A 378 -1.24 -12.05 -3.58
N ALA A 379 -1.64 -13.00 -2.73
CA ALA A 379 -3.04 -13.34 -2.54
C ALA A 379 -3.68 -12.38 -1.54
N ARG A 380 -4.87 -11.88 -1.86
CA ARG A 380 -5.68 -11.03 -1.00
C ARG A 380 -7.12 -11.53 -0.92
N SER A 381 -7.73 -11.36 0.25
CA SER A 381 -9.17 -11.52 0.42
C SER A 381 -9.77 -10.33 1.15
N ILE A 382 -10.99 -9.98 0.79
CA ILE A 382 -11.80 -8.99 1.50
C ILE A 382 -13.13 -9.65 1.85
N CYS A 383 -13.48 -9.63 3.12
CA CYS A 383 -14.65 -10.30 3.70
C CYS A 383 -15.53 -9.28 4.43
N ILE A 384 -16.85 -9.36 4.24
CA ILE A 384 -17.85 -8.51 4.92
C ILE A 384 -18.68 -9.37 5.89
N SER A 385 -18.78 -8.94 7.16
CA SER A 385 -19.52 -9.64 8.22
C SER A 385 -20.32 -8.67 9.11
N LYS A 386 -21.29 -9.18 9.89
CA LYS A 386 -22.06 -8.40 10.89
C LYS A 386 -21.41 -8.29 12.27
N HIS A 387 -20.39 -9.10 12.54
CA HIS A 387 -19.71 -9.14 13.83
C HIS A 387 -18.19 -9.11 13.66
N SER A 388 -17.51 -8.61 14.71
CA SER A 388 -16.06 -8.58 14.85
C SER A 388 -15.47 -9.99 14.86
N LEU A 389 -14.23 -10.12 14.42
CA LEU A 389 -13.55 -11.39 14.30
C LEU A 389 -12.95 -11.92 15.61
N LYS A 390 -12.79 -13.25 15.64
CA LYS A 390 -11.78 -13.96 16.44
C LYS A 390 -10.88 -14.71 15.44
N LEU A 391 -9.58 -14.40 15.41
CA LEU A 391 -8.57 -14.90 14.46
C LEU A 391 -7.84 -16.17 14.87
N ASP A 392 -7.45 -16.94 13.85
CA ASP A 392 -7.09 -18.33 14.02
C ASP A 392 -6.29 -18.80 12.76
N VAL A 393 -5.07 -18.26 12.51
CA VAL A 393 -4.24 -18.65 11.33
C VAL A 393 -2.75 -18.28 11.45
N THR A 394 -1.88 -19.00 10.73
CA THR A 394 -0.43 -18.76 10.59
C THR A 394 -0.09 -17.83 9.41
N ALA A 395 0.90 -16.92 9.62
CA ALA A 395 1.48 -15.93 8.69
C ALA A 395 0.54 -15.31 7.62
N ILE A 396 -0.66 -14.90 8.03
CA ILE A 396 -1.58 -14.10 7.22
C ILE A 396 -1.79 -12.78 7.95
N HIS A 397 -1.60 -11.67 7.25
CA HIS A 397 -1.92 -10.36 7.79
C HIS A 397 -3.43 -10.14 7.70
N VAL A 398 -4.05 -9.80 8.83
CA VAL A 398 -5.49 -9.52 8.90
C VAL A 398 -5.71 -8.11 9.45
N LEU A 399 -6.44 -7.29 8.71
CA LEU A 399 -6.90 -5.97 9.15
C LEU A 399 -8.42 -5.94 9.11
N GLN A 400 -9.03 -5.74 10.27
CA GLN A 400 -10.48 -5.57 10.38
C GLN A 400 -10.81 -4.11 10.67
N LEU A 401 -11.71 -3.55 9.85
CA LEU A 401 -12.22 -2.20 9.97
C LEU A 401 -13.72 -2.22 10.18
N SER A 402 -14.24 -1.16 10.79
CA SER A 402 -15.67 -0.98 11.02
C SER A 402 -16.13 0.40 10.54
N SER A 403 -17.43 0.66 10.63
CA SER A 403 -18.03 1.96 10.30
C SER A 403 -17.40 3.16 11.03
N ASN A 404 -16.66 2.91 12.10
CA ASN A 404 -15.90 3.91 12.87
C ASN A 404 -14.86 4.69 12.08
N VAL A 405 -14.39 4.16 10.94
CA VAL A 405 -13.50 4.85 9.99
C VAL A 405 -14.20 5.12 8.66
N ALA A 406 -15.53 5.06 8.63
CA ALA A 406 -16.37 5.36 7.47
C ALA A 406 -16.06 4.54 6.20
N VAL A 407 -15.57 3.30 6.35
CA VAL A 407 -15.31 2.39 5.22
C VAL A 407 -16.46 1.41 4.94
N CYS A 408 -17.44 1.30 5.84
CA CYS A 408 -18.59 0.42 5.68
C CYS A 408 -19.80 0.90 6.52
N PRO A 409 -21.02 0.39 6.25
CA PRO A 409 -22.21 0.68 7.05
C PRO A 409 -22.08 0.29 8.53
N SER A 410 -22.86 0.95 9.40
CA SER A 410 -22.98 0.56 10.81
C SER A 410 -23.51 -0.86 10.95
N GLY A 411 -22.97 -1.62 11.91
CA GLY A 411 -23.28 -3.03 12.10
C GLY A 411 -22.58 -3.97 11.11
N MET A 412 -21.67 -3.46 10.26
CA MET A 412 -20.83 -4.26 9.39
C MET A 412 -19.34 -4.03 9.65
N PHE A 413 -18.55 -5.01 9.26
CA PHE A 413 -17.09 -5.00 9.33
C PHE A 413 -16.51 -5.38 7.97
N LEU A 414 -15.40 -4.74 7.61
CA LEU A 414 -14.59 -5.06 6.44
C LEU A 414 -13.31 -5.70 6.91
N THR A 415 -13.05 -6.94 6.51
CA THR A 415 -11.84 -7.68 6.91
C THR A 415 -10.99 -7.96 5.69
N TYR A 416 -9.77 -7.46 5.70
CA TYR A 416 -8.74 -7.71 4.71
C TYR A 416 -7.83 -8.83 5.20
N LEU A 417 -7.52 -9.77 4.31
CA LEU A 417 -6.53 -10.82 4.51
C LEU A 417 -5.49 -10.72 3.39
N SER A 418 -4.22 -10.91 3.71
CA SER A 418 -3.16 -10.96 2.70
C SER A 418 -2.07 -11.96 3.04
N ALA A 419 -1.57 -12.66 2.02
CA ALA A 419 -0.49 -13.63 2.11
C ALA A 419 0.33 -13.65 0.82
N ILE A 420 1.66 -13.75 0.95
CA ILE A 420 2.55 -13.99 -0.19
C ILE A 420 2.41 -15.46 -0.61
N CYS A 421 2.34 -15.71 -1.92
CA CYS A 421 2.23 -17.04 -2.48
C CYS A 421 3.06 -17.22 -3.77
N GLU A 422 3.35 -18.46 -4.13
CA GLU A 422 4.07 -18.80 -5.39
C GLU A 422 3.13 -18.77 -6.58
N ASP A 423 1.91 -19.26 -6.36
CA ASP A 423 0.90 -19.41 -7.40
C ASP A 423 -0.52 -19.17 -6.86
N ASP A 424 -1.47 -19.06 -7.79
CA ASP A 424 -2.87 -18.77 -7.50
C ASP A 424 -3.54 -19.88 -6.68
N VAL A 425 -3.12 -21.14 -6.84
CA VAL A 425 -3.70 -22.31 -6.15
C VAL A 425 -3.28 -22.29 -4.68
N GLN A 426 -1.99 -22.07 -4.41
CA GLN A 426 -1.47 -21.95 -3.06
C GLN A 426 -2.10 -20.75 -2.34
N GLY A 427 -2.14 -19.58 -3.00
CA GLY A 427 -2.74 -18.36 -2.44
C GLY A 427 -4.22 -18.55 -2.06
N LYS A 428 -5.02 -19.10 -2.98
CA LYS A 428 -6.44 -19.41 -2.70
C LYS A 428 -6.61 -20.39 -1.55
N LYS A 429 -5.80 -21.46 -1.51
CA LYS A 429 -5.88 -22.47 -0.44
C LYS A 429 -5.61 -21.86 0.94
N LEU A 430 -4.59 -21.00 1.05
CA LEU A 430 -4.25 -20.30 2.29
C LEU A 430 -5.39 -19.38 2.75
N LEU A 431 -5.92 -18.56 1.85
CA LEU A 431 -6.99 -17.62 2.19
C LEU A 431 -8.32 -18.33 2.49
N HIS A 432 -8.68 -19.39 1.77
CA HIS A 432 -9.85 -20.19 2.09
C HIS A 432 -9.72 -20.87 3.46
N ALA A 433 -8.54 -21.40 3.79
CA ALA A 433 -8.28 -21.95 5.13
C ALA A 433 -8.48 -20.88 6.21
N ALA A 434 -7.93 -19.68 6.02
CA ALA A 434 -8.15 -18.56 6.91
C ALA A 434 -9.64 -18.20 7.04
N ILE A 435 -10.35 -18.01 5.93
CA ILE A 435 -11.77 -17.62 5.94
C ILE A 435 -12.63 -18.64 6.69
N ASN A 436 -12.44 -19.95 6.46
CA ASN A 436 -13.20 -21.00 7.15
C ASN A 436 -12.94 -21.02 8.66
N VAL A 437 -11.75 -20.58 9.04
CA VAL A 437 -11.34 -20.51 10.42
C VAL A 437 -11.87 -19.22 11.08
N LEU A 438 -11.87 -18.10 10.35
CA LEU A 438 -12.32 -16.79 10.83
C LEU A 438 -13.85 -16.62 10.86
N PHE A 439 -14.56 -17.19 9.89
CA PHE A 439 -15.97 -16.90 9.63
C PHE A 439 -16.83 -18.17 9.60
N HIS A 440 -18.11 -17.99 9.89
CA HIS A 440 -19.13 -18.96 9.52
C HIS A 440 -19.55 -18.72 8.07
N VAL A 441 -19.19 -19.65 7.18
CA VAL A 441 -19.55 -19.59 5.75
C VAL A 441 -20.91 -20.27 5.55
N PRO A 442 -21.94 -19.55 5.08
CA PRO A 442 -23.27 -20.14 4.83
C PRO A 442 -23.19 -21.26 3.78
N VAL A 443 -23.81 -22.41 4.05
CA VAL A 443 -23.87 -23.54 3.10
C VAL A 443 -24.97 -23.26 2.07
N SER A 444 -24.59 -23.15 0.79
CA SER A 444 -25.55 -23.01 -0.33
C SER A 444 -26.42 -24.26 -0.47
N GLY A 445 -27.68 -24.22 -0.01
CA GLY A 445 -28.62 -25.34 -0.25
C GLY A 445 -29.88 -25.44 0.60
N SER A 446 -30.05 -24.71 1.70
CA SER A 446 -31.32 -24.71 2.45
C SER A 446 -32.19 -23.53 2.04
N SER A 447 -32.96 -23.70 0.95
CA SER A 447 -34.18 -22.91 0.76
C SER A 447 -35.16 -23.26 1.88
N GLY A 448 -35.09 -22.54 2.98
CA GLY A 448 -35.92 -22.79 4.14
C GLY A 448 -35.98 -21.54 4.99
N ASN A 449 -37.02 -20.75 4.74
CA ASN A 449 -37.60 -19.75 5.64
C ASN A 449 -37.20 -20.03 7.09
N ASN A 450 -36.23 -19.30 7.63
CA ASN A 450 -35.99 -19.30 9.05
C ASN A 450 -35.37 -17.98 9.48
N ASN A 451 -36.09 -17.30 10.36
CA ASN A 451 -35.60 -16.32 11.31
C ASN A 451 -34.56 -16.97 12.25
N PHE A 452 -33.43 -17.46 11.73
CA PHE A 452 -32.33 -18.03 12.52
C PHE A 452 -31.30 -16.99 12.97
N ALA A 453 -31.52 -15.70 12.66
CA ALA A 453 -30.58 -14.64 12.99
C ALA A 453 -30.75 -14.04 14.40
N GLU A 454 -31.78 -14.41 15.17
CA GLU A 454 -32.01 -13.82 16.50
C GLU A 454 -31.79 -14.76 17.69
N ASP A 455 -31.64 -16.07 17.50
CA ASP A 455 -31.68 -17.03 18.63
C ASP A 455 -30.43 -17.91 18.82
N GLN A 456 -29.31 -17.57 18.17
CA GLN A 456 -28.01 -18.20 18.47
C GLN A 456 -26.92 -17.15 18.69
N SER A 457 -26.86 -16.61 19.92
CA SER A 457 -25.68 -16.68 20.81
C SER A 457 -25.52 -15.46 21.73
N GLU A 458 -26.24 -15.47 22.85
CA GLU A 458 -25.80 -14.85 24.11
C GLU A 458 -24.58 -15.59 24.73
N THR A 459 -24.06 -16.62 24.05
CA THR A 459 -22.79 -17.27 24.36
C THR A 459 -21.72 -16.72 23.44
N GLY A 460 -20.80 -15.89 23.95
CA GLY A 460 -19.84 -15.11 23.15
C GLY A 460 -18.76 -15.88 22.37
N ASP A 461 -19.02 -17.07 21.81
CA ASP A 461 -18.08 -17.93 21.08
C ASP A 461 -18.46 -18.28 19.63
N ALA A 462 -19.53 -17.71 19.06
CA ALA A 462 -19.90 -17.97 17.66
C ALA A 462 -19.05 -17.14 16.66
N LYS A 463 -18.58 -17.79 15.58
CA LYS A 463 -17.86 -17.11 14.47
C LYS A 463 -18.80 -16.15 13.72
N PRO A 464 -18.32 -14.97 13.27
CA PRO A 464 -19.12 -14.04 12.49
C PRO A 464 -19.61 -14.66 11.16
N ALA A 465 -20.88 -14.47 10.82
CA ALA A 465 -21.42 -14.89 9.53
C ALA A 465 -20.83 -14.05 8.39
N LEU A 466 -20.36 -14.73 7.34
CA LEU A 466 -19.83 -14.12 6.13
C LEU A 466 -20.99 -13.71 5.19
N LEU A 467 -21.04 -12.44 4.78
CA LEU A 467 -22.08 -11.90 3.91
C LEU A 467 -21.62 -11.80 2.44
N TRP A 468 -20.36 -11.46 2.25
CA TRP A 468 -19.74 -11.30 0.94
C TRP A 468 -18.24 -11.48 1.08
N SER A 469 -17.61 -12.09 0.08
CA SER A 469 -16.15 -12.20 0.00
C SER A 469 -15.65 -12.10 -1.43
N VAL A 470 -14.41 -11.62 -1.54
CA VAL A 470 -13.59 -11.74 -2.73
C VAL A 470 -12.25 -12.36 -2.36
N LEU A 471 -11.72 -13.19 -3.25
CA LEU A 471 -10.33 -13.62 -3.26
C LEU A 471 -9.72 -13.25 -4.60
N TYR A 472 -8.56 -12.61 -4.59
CA TYR A 472 -7.84 -12.29 -5.81
C TYR A 472 -6.34 -12.44 -5.62
N THR A 473 -5.63 -12.71 -6.71
CA THR A 473 -4.16 -12.83 -6.71
C THR A 473 -3.57 -11.76 -7.61
N GLN A 474 -2.69 -10.94 -7.04
CA GLN A 474 -1.96 -9.89 -7.75
C GLN A 474 -0.55 -10.40 -8.08
N GLU A 475 -0.08 -10.17 -9.30
CA GLU A 475 1.31 -10.45 -9.66
C GLU A 475 2.22 -9.37 -9.08
N LEU A 476 3.34 -9.76 -8.46
CA LEU A 476 4.37 -8.82 -8.02
C LEU A 476 5.44 -8.72 -9.11
N ALA A 477 5.40 -7.63 -9.86
CA ALA A 477 6.41 -7.32 -10.86
C ALA A 477 7.55 -6.53 -10.21
N LYS A 478 8.78 -7.04 -10.33
CA LYS A 478 9.99 -6.23 -10.12
C LYS A 478 10.25 -5.49 -11.42
N PHE A 479 9.85 -4.22 -11.49
CA PHE A 479 10.22 -3.37 -12.63
C PHE A 479 11.71 -3.07 -12.54
N GLN A 480 12.46 -3.44 -13.57
CA GLN A 480 13.91 -3.33 -13.53
C GLN A 480 14.53 -2.55 -14.69
N ASP A 481 13.73 -1.99 -15.61
CA ASP A 481 14.27 -1.24 -16.74
C ASP A 481 13.69 0.18 -16.80
N VAL A 482 14.56 1.16 -16.54
CA VAL A 482 14.34 2.57 -16.88
C VAL A 482 14.66 2.73 -18.36
N LEU A 483 13.65 3.04 -19.16
CA LEU A 483 13.83 3.46 -20.55
C LEU A 483 14.14 4.96 -20.56
N ASP A 484 15.41 5.32 -20.38
CA ASP A 484 15.93 6.70 -20.30
C ASP A 484 15.17 7.62 -19.32
N ASN A 485 14.07 8.23 -19.80
CA ASN A 485 13.25 9.20 -19.07
C ASN A 485 11.81 8.72 -18.80
N ILE A 486 11.53 7.44 -19.03
CA ILE A 486 10.26 6.78 -18.70
C ILE A 486 10.51 5.93 -17.46
N ILE A 487 9.84 6.28 -16.35
CA ILE A 487 10.00 5.60 -15.07
C ILE A 487 8.65 5.02 -14.62
N HIS A 488 8.63 3.74 -14.28
CA HIS A 488 7.48 3.09 -13.67
C HIS A 488 7.52 3.23 -12.15
N THR A 489 6.38 3.54 -11.56
CA THR A 489 6.22 3.59 -10.10
C THR A 489 6.08 2.19 -9.47
N PRO A 490 6.36 2.06 -8.17
CA PRO A 490 6.15 0.80 -7.46
C PRO A 490 4.65 0.46 -7.36
N MET A 491 4.34 -0.82 -7.54
CA MET A 491 2.99 -1.35 -7.34
C MET A 491 2.68 -1.65 -5.87
N PRO A 492 1.40 -1.79 -5.47
CA PRO A 492 1.06 -2.18 -4.10
C PRO A 492 1.68 -3.54 -3.74
N ASP A 493 2.67 -3.55 -2.86
CA ASP A 493 3.30 -4.75 -2.32
C ASP A 493 2.47 -5.46 -1.21
N GLY A 494 3.06 -6.48 -0.59
CA GLY A 494 2.48 -7.21 0.55
C GLY A 494 2.77 -6.60 1.93
N SER A 495 3.55 -5.52 1.99
CA SER A 495 3.93 -4.87 3.25
C SER A 495 2.71 -4.21 3.89
N PRO A 496 2.51 -4.36 5.22
CA PRO A 496 1.43 -3.69 5.93
C PRO A 496 1.71 -2.19 6.15
N TYR A 497 2.89 -1.69 5.77
CA TYR A 497 3.34 -0.31 5.98
C TYR A 497 3.71 0.36 4.65
N TYR A 498 4.07 1.65 4.68
CA TYR A 498 4.37 2.46 3.50
C TYR A 498 5.86 2.76 3.31
N HIS A 499 6.73 2.32 4.22
CA HIS A 499 8.15 2.68 4.21
C HIS A 499 8.86 2.31 2.89
N ASP A 500 8.69 1.08 2.41
CA ASP A 500 9.34 0.62 1.18
C ASP A 500 8.84 1.38 -0.05
N LEU A 501 7.52 1.62 -0.12
CA LEU A 501 6.88 2.42 -1.16
C LEU A 501 7.42 3.85 -1.17
N LEU A 502 7.50 4.49 -0.01
CA LEU A 502 7.98 5.86 0.11
C LEU A 502 9.47 5.94 -0.27
N GLY A 503 10.29 5.04 0.24
CA GLY A 503 11.72 4.99 -0.09
C GLY A 503 11.97 4.77 -1.59
N ALA A 504 11.15 3.94 -2.26
CA ALA A 504 11.21 3.78 -3.72
C ALA A 504 10.76 5.06 -4.45
N THR A 505 9.70 5.71 -3.98
CA THR A 505 9.16 6.96 -4.54
C THR A 505 10.18 8.10 -4.43
N GLU A 506 10.85 8.25 -3.29
CA GLU A 506 11.89 9.26 -3.08
C GLU A 506 13.09 9.07 -4.01
N LYS A 507 13.50 7.81 -4.23
CA LYS A 507 14.57 7.49 -5.20
C LYS A 507 14.19 7.92 -6.61
N ILE A 508 12.96 7.64 -7.05
CA ILE A 508 12.46 8.09 -8.37
C ILE A 508 12.53 9.61 -8.49
N PHE A 509 12.14 10.35 -7.44
CA PHE A 509 12.24 11.81 -7.46
C PHE A 509 13.69 12.28 -7.62
N GLN A 510 14.63 11.70 -6.87
CA GLN A 510 16.05 12.04 -6.95
C GLN A 510 16.68 11.68 -8.31
N GLU A 511 16.20 10.62 -8.96
CA GLU A 511 16.60 10.26 -10.32
C GLU A 511 16.11 11.30 -11.35
N LEU A 512 14.86 11.77 -11.23
CA LEU A 512 14.28 12.78 -12.13
C LEU A 512 14.84 14.19 -11.91
N TYR A 513 15.23 14.50 -10.69
CA TYR A 513 15.55 15.85 -10.22
C TYR A 513 16.74 15.84 -9.26
N SER A 514 17.90 15.36 -9.74
CA SER A 514 19.11 15.26 -8.94
C SER A 514 19.50 16.60 -8.30
N GLY A 515 19.67 16.59 -6.98
CA GLY A 515 20.05 17.77 -6.19
C GLY A 515 18.89 18.66 -5.75
N GLU A 516 17.64 18.36 -6.15
CA GLU A 516 16.46 19.04 -5.67
C GLU A 516 15.96 18.41 -4.36
N GLU A 517 15.50 19.24 -3.42
CA GLU A 517 14.95 18.76 -2.15
C GLU A 517 13.58 18.10 -2.37
N PHE A 518 13.37 16.92 -1.79
CA PHE A 518 12.04 16.28 -1.79
C PHE A 518 11.09 17.04 -0.85
N PHE A 519 10.09 17.71 -1.44
CA PHE A 519 9.22 18.70 -0.79
C PHE A 519 10.03 19.84 -0.14
N PRO A 520 10.53 20.81 -0.92
CA PRO A 520 11.24 21.96 -0.36
C PRO A 520 10.29 22.76 0.53
N LYS A 521 10.81 23.32 1.63
CA LYS A 521 10.02 24.22 2.49
C LYS A 521 9.54 25.39 1.64
N SER A 522 8.23 25.67 1.68
CA SER A 522 7.71 26.83 0.99
C SER A 522 8.33 28.09 1.58
N THR A 523 8.99 28.88 0.74
CA THR A 523 9.31 30.28 1.02
C THR A 523 8.01 31.09 0.91
N SER A 524 7.03 30.81 1.77
CA SER A 524 5.80 31.60 1.85
C SER A 524 5.96 32.64 2.95
N SER A 525 6.33 33.86 2.53
CA SER A 525 5.61 35.12 2.80
C SER A 525 4.99 35.39 4.20
N GLU A 526 5.42 34.75 5.28
CA GLU A 526 5.11 35.19 6.65
C GLU A 526 6.13 36.19 7.18
N GLU A 527 7.37 36.20 6.66
CA GLU A 527 8.35 37.25 6.96
C GLU A 527 7.97 38.61 6.34
N GLY A 528 7.18 38.62 5.26
CA GLY A 528 6.73 39.86 4.59
C GLY A 528 5.51 40.50 5.24
N ALA A 529 4.62 39.72 5.87
CA ALA A 529 3.42 40.25 6.50
C ALA A 529 3.67 40.79 7.93
N ALA A 530 4.76 40.38 8.57
CA ALA A 530 5.18 40.91 9.86
C ALA A 530 5.88 42.28 9.74
N GLN A 531 6.34 42.68 8.55
CA GLN A 531 7.04 43.96 8.32
C GLN A 531 6.12 45.11 7.88
N GLU A 532 4.90 44.84 7.42
CA GLU A 532 3.94 45.90 7.04
C GLU A 532 2.98 46.32 8.19
N LEU A 533 3.20 45.81 9.40
CA LEU A 533 2.46 46.21 10.61
C LEU A 533 3.29 47.05 11.60
N GLU A 534 4.52 47.42 11.25
CA GLU A 534 5.39 48.29 12.06
C GLU A 534 5.83 49.60 11.38
N ASP A 535 5.27 49.97 10.22
CA ASP A 535 5.48 51.29 9.58
C ASP A 535 4.28 52.23 9.67
#